data_AF-A0A9Q9FF75-F1
#
_entry.id   AF-A0A9Q9FF75-F1
#
_cell.length_a   1.000
_cell.length_b   1.000
_cell.length_c   1.000
_cell.angle_alpha   90.00
_cell.angle_beta   90.00
_cell.angle_gamma   90.00
#
_symmetry.space_group_name_H-M   'P 1'
#
loop_
_entity.id
_entity.type
_entity.pdbx_description
1 polymer ?
#
loop_
_entity_poly.entity_id
_entity_poly.type
_entity_poly.pdbx_seq_one_letter_code
_entity_poly.pdbx_strand_id
1 'polypeptide(L)'
;MTFVGAFKSFWKNYFNFSGRASRREFWFVVLWNVIIGAVLGFGLGLSFVGMMASAVSYGDGFSASTVFVSLFGGLLAIYSLAALIPSLSLSVRRYHDTGLSGWWFVGLYVVNLVIEWATSGLVWSVIGLLVSIVMLIITLLPTNHFLKQAEE
;
A
#
# COMPACT_ATOMS: atom_id res chain seq x y z
N MET A 1 -3.92 20.91 -1.81
CA MET A 1 -2.65 20.27 -2.18
C MET A 1 -2.66 19.93 -3.66
N THR A 2 -1.51 20.06 -4.34
CA THR A 2 -1.33 19.64 -5.74
C THR A 2 -0.87 18.18 -5.81
N PHE A 3 -1.06 17.53 -6.96
CA PHE A 3 -0.71 16.13 -7.18
C PHE A 3 0.78 15.83 -6.93
N VAL A 4 1.68 16.65 -7.48
CA VAL A 4 3.13 16.55 -7.25
C VAL A 4 3.51 16.97 -5.83
N GLY A 5 2.78 17.94 -5.25
CA GLY A 5 3.00 18.39 -3.87
C GLY A 5 2.75 17.29 -2.85
N ALA A 6 1.73 16.45 -3.07
CA ALA A 6 1.44 15.30 -2.21
C ALA A 6 2.57 14.26 -2.24
N PHE A 7 3.12 13.96 -3.42
CA PHE A 7 4.26 13.05 -3.55
C PHE A 7 5.53 13.58 -2.85
N LYS A 8 5.81 14.87 -2.98
CA LYS A 8 6.91 15.50 -2.24
C LYS A 8 6.68 15.45 -0.73
N SER A 9 5.45 15.73 -0.29
CA SER A 9 5.06 15.62 1.13
C SER A 9 5.24 14.21 1.68
N PHE A 10 4.92 13.19 0.87
CA PHE A 10 5.06 11.78 1.24
C PHE A 10 6.49 11.43 1.63
N TRP A 11 7.46 11.74 0.77
CA TRP A 11 8.87 11.48 1.06
C TRP A 11 9.46 12.43 2.11
N LYS A 12 8.96 13.67 2.22
CA LYS A 12 9.42 14.63 3.24
C LYS A 12 8.97 14.23 4.65
N ASN A 13 7.75 13.70 4.80
CA ASN A 13 7.17 13.31 6.08
C ASN A 13 7.37 11.81 6.36
N TYR A 14 8.55 11.30 6.03
CA TYR A 14 8.85 9.87 6.05
C TYR A 14 8.61 9.22 7.42
N PHE A 15 9.18 9.80 8.48
CA PHE A 15 9.03 9.33 9.87
C PHE A 15 8.08 10.20 10.70
N ASN A 16 7.29 11.07 10.06
CA ASN A 16 6.42 11.98 10.79
C ASN A 16 5.03 11.37 11.03
N PHE A 17 4.86 10.72 12.18
CA PHE A 17 3.57 10.16 12.63
C PHE A 17 2.65 11.19 13.30
N SER A 18 3.13 12.43 13.46
CA SER A 18 2.40 13.50 14.11
C SER A 18 1.72 14.43 13.10
N GLY A 19 0.58 14.99 13.47
CA GLY A 19 -0.19 15.91 12.64
C GLY A 19 -1.29 15.24 11.82
N ARG A 20 -1.77 15.96 10.82
CA ARG A 20 -2.98 15.63 10.04
C ARG A 20 -2.66 15.56 8.55
N ALA A 21 -3.21 14.56 7.87
CA ALA A 21 -3.13 14.44 6.42
C ALA A 21 -4.52 14.69 5.81
N SER A 22 -4.58 15.60 4.84
CA SER A 22 -5.85 15.90 4.15
C SER A 22 -6.28 14.73 3.26
N ARG A 23 -7.59 14.58 3.02
CA ARG A 23 -8.11 13.53 2.10
C ARG A 23 -7.42 13.56 0.74
N ARG A 24 -7.23 14.76 0.17
CA ARG A 24 -6.59 14.94 -1.13
C ARG A 24 -5.13 14.50 -1.13
N GLU A 25 -4.39 14.77 -0.05
CA GLU A 25 -3.00 14.31 0.11
C GLU A 25 -2.93 12.79 0.10
N PHE A 26 -3.78 12.15 0.91
CA PHE A 26 -3.84 10.69 1.01
C PHE A 26 -4.12 10.04 -0.35
N TRP A 27 -5.21 10.44 -1.02
CA TRP A 27 -5.60 9.84 -2.30
C TRP A 27 -4.62 10.11 -3.43
N PHE A 28 -3.96 11.27 -3.47
CA PHE A 28 -2.92 11.53 -4.47
C PHE A 28 -1.69 10.65 -4.27
N VAL A 29 -1.29 10.38 -3.03
CA VAL A 29 -0.20 9.42 -2.76
C VAL A 29 -0.61 8.01 -3.14
N VAL A 30 -1.84 7.60 -2.82
CA VAL A 30 -2.37 6.29 -3.24
C VAL A 30 -2.31 6.16 -4.76
N LEU A 31 -2.73 7.18 -5.50
CA LEU A 31 -2.64 7.18 -6.97
C LEU A 31 -1.19 7.06 -7.48
N TRP A 32 -0.24 7.76 -6.86
CA TRP A 32 1.17 7.60 -7.21
C TRP A 32 1.68 6.18 -6.96
N ASN A 33 1.33 5.59 -5.82
CA ASN A 33 1.70 4.21 -5.50
C ASN A 33 1.07 3.22 -6.50
N VAL A 34 -0.19 3.47 -6.92
CA VAL A 34 -0.86 2.68 -7.97
C VAL A 34 -0.15 2.81 -9.31
N ILE A 35 0.25 4.02 -9.72
CA ILE A 35 0.97 4.24 -10.98
C ILE A 35 2.33 3.54 -10.95
N ILE A 36 3.11 3.72 -9.88
CA ILE A 36 4.44 3.10 -9.75
C ILE A 36 4.31 1.58 -9.70
N GLY A 37 3.34 1.06 -8.93
CA GLY A 37 3.03 -0.36 -8.87
C GLY A 37 2.59 -0.93 -10.21
N ALA A 38 1.78 -0.19 -10.98
CA ALA A 38 1.34 -0.61 -12.30
C ALA A 38 2.51 -0.67 -13.30
N VAL A 39 3.41 0.33 -13.30
CA VAL A 39 4.58 0.34 -14.19
C VAL A 39 5.55 -0.81 -13.85
N LEU A 40 5.89 -0.98 -12.57
CA LEU A 40 6.81 -2.04 -12.13
C LEU A 40 6.18 -3.42 -12.29
N GLY A 41 4.90 -3.56 -11.94
CA GLY A 41 4.14 -4.80 -12.06
C GLY A 41 3.90 -5.21 -13.51
N PHE A 42 3.66 -4.25 -14.40
CA PHE A 42 3.56 -4.52 -15.84
C PHE A 42 4.89 -5.02 -16.42
N GLY A 43 6.02 -4.37 -16.06
CA GLY A 43 7.34 -4.83 -16.46
C GLY A 43 7.67 -6.24 -15.94
N LEU A 44 7.31 -6.52 -14.68
CA LEU A 44 7.42 -7.86 -14.10
C LEU A 44 6.55 -8.88 -14.85
N GLY A 45 5.29 -8.54 -15.14
CA GLY A 45 4.36 -9.40 -15.89
C GLY A 45 4.86 -9.74 -17.30
N LEU A 46 5.38 -8.75 -18.04
CA LEU A 46 6.01 -8.99 -19.34
C LEU A 46 7.23 -9.93 -19.23
N SER A 47 8.01 -9.79 -18.16
CA SER A 47 9.17 -10.66 -17.90
C SER A 47 8.73 -12.12 -17.67
N PHE A 48 7.60 -12.34 -17.00
CA PHE A 48 7.00 -13.67 -16.83
C PHE A 48 6.50 -14.26 -18.15
N VAL A 49 5.90 -13.47 -19.04
CA VAL A 49 5.50 -13.93 -20.38
C VAL A 49 6.73 -14.38 -21.19
N GLY A 50 7.82 -13.61 -21.15
CA GLY A 50 9.09 -14.00 -21.77
C GLY A 50 9.68 -15.28 -21.17
N MET A 51 9.53 -15.50 -19.86
CA MET A 51 9.97 -16.72 -19.18
C MET A 51 9.17 -17.94 -19.63
N MET A 52 7.84 -17.83 -19.75
CA MET A 52 6.99 -18.91 -20.26
C MET A 52 7.29 -19.26 -21.71
N ALA A 53 7.57 -18.27 -22.56
CA ALA A 53 8.03 -18.51 -23.93
C ALA A 53 9.41 -19.20 -23.99
N SER A 54 10.29 -18.91 -23.04
CA SER A 54 11.64 -19.51 -22.96
C SER A 54 11.62 -20.94 -22.43
N ALA A 55 10.62 -21.32 -21.63
CA ALA A 55 10.50 -22.66 -21.03
C ALA A 55 10.27 -23.78 -22.06
N VAL A 56 9.94 -23.42 -23.30
CA VAL A 56 9.78 -24.36 -24.43
C VAL A 56 11.14 -24.75 -25.04
N SER A 57 12.21 -24.00 -24.74
CA SER A 57 13.57 -24.26 -25.22
C SER A 57 14.42 -24.85 -24.10
N TYR A 58 14.66 -26.16 -24.13
CA TYR A 58 15.56 -26.83 -23.19
C TYR A 58 17.02 -26.44 -23.51
N GLY A 59 17.59 -25.49 -22.77
CA GLY A 59 18.99 -25.09 -22.92
C GLY A 59 19.43 -24.12 -21.84
N ASP A 60 20.51 -24.50 -21.14
CA ASP A 60 21.32 -23.87 -20.07
C ASP A 60 20.82 -22.65 -19.28
N GLY A 61 21.10 -22.73 -17.97
CA GLY A 61 20.74 -21.74 -16.97
C GLY A 61 21.24 -20.34 -17.28
N PHE A 62 20.36 -19.37 -16.99
CA PHE A 62 20.45 -17.93 -17.24
C PHE A 62 19.91 -17.47 -18.61
N SER A 63 18.61 -17.19 -18.65
CA SER A 63 17.94 -16.53 -19.76
C SER A 63 17.78 -15.03 -19.52
N ALA A 64 17.75 -14.22 -20.58
CA ALA A 64 17.44 -12.79 -20.47
C ALA A 64 16.15 -12.52 -19.67
N SER A 65 15.14 -13.39 -19.81
CA SER A 65 13.90 -13.33 -19.03
C SER A 65 14.12 -13.46 -17.52
N THR A 66 15.01 -14.34 -17.05
CA THR A 66 15.35 -14.44 -15.61
C THR A 66 16.01 -13.18 -15.07
N VAL A 67 16.81 -12.48 -15.88
CA VAL A 67 17.41 -11.18 -15.52
C VAL A 67 16.33 -10.12 -15.39
N PHE A 68 15.41 -10.03 -16.36
CA PHE A 68 14.33 -9.05 -16.31
C PHE A 68 13.38 -9.29 -15.11
N VAL A 69 13.03 -10.55 -14.81
CA VAL A 69 12.25 -10.89 -13.60
C VAL A 69 12.98 -10.42 -12.34
N SER A 70 14.28 -10.68 -12.23
CA SER A 70 15.08 -10.29 -11.07
C SER A 70 15.21 -8.77 -10.92
N LEU A 71 15.38 -8.04 -12.04
CA LEU A 71 15.48 -6.58 -12.05
C LEU A 71 14.15 -5.92 -11.64
N PHE A 72 13.05 -6.25 -12.31
CA PHE A 72 11.74 -5.67 -11.99
C PHE A 72 11.24 -6.10 -10.62
N GLY A 73 11.46 -7.37 -10.25
CA GLY A 73 11.13 -7.89 -8.92
C GLY A 73 11.94 -7.21 -7.82
N GLY A 74 13.25 -7.03 -8.03
CA GLY A 74 14.13 -6.32 -7.11
C GLY A 74 13.74 -4.84 -6.95
N LEU A 75 13.45 -4.14 -8.04
CA LEU A 75 12.99 -2.74 -7.98
C LEU A 75 11.65 -2.60 -7.24
N LEU A 76 10.71 -3.51 -7.48
CA LEU A 76 9.42 -3.54 -6.78
C LEU A 76 9.61 -3.83 -5.28
N ALA A 77 10.51 -4.75 -4.93
CA ALA A 77 10.86 -5.04 -3.54
C ALA A 77 11.50 -3.82 -2.85
N ILE A 78 12.48 -3.17 -3.49
CA ILE A 78 13.12 -1.98 -2.93
C ILE A 78 12.12 -0.84 -2.76
N TYR A 79 11.28 -0.59 -3.77
CA TYR A 79 10.27 0.46 -3.70
C TYR A 79 9.23 0.19 -2.60
N SER A 80 8.72 -1.04 -2.50
CA SER A 80 7.75 -1.40 -1.46
C SER A 80 8.33 -1.26 -0.05
N LEU A 81 9.58 -1.67 0.16
CA LEU A 81 10.29 -1.45 1.43
C LEU A 81 10.50 0.04 1.73
N ALA A 82 10.93 0.82 0.73
CA ALA A 82 11.14 2.26 0.89
C ALA A 82 9.82 3.01 1.15
N ALA A 83 8.71 2.57 0.54
CA ALA A 83 7.39 3.18 0.71
C ALA A 83 6.63 2.68 1.96
N LEU A 84 7.10 1.61 2.61
CA LEU A 84 6.43 1.00 3.77
C LEU A 84 6.28 1.99 4.92
N ILE A 85 7.37 2.58 5.38
CA ILE A 85 7.35 3.53 6.51
C ILE A 85 6.52 4.79 6.21
N PRO A 86 6.71 5.50 5.07
CA PRO A 86 5.95 6.71 4.79
C PRO A 86 4.46 6.41 4.54
N SER A 87 4.10 5.23 4.04
CA SER A 87 2.69 4.82 3.90
C SER A 87 2.01 4.58 5.26
N LEU A 88 2.72 4.00 6.23
CA LEU A 88 2.26 3.89 7.62
C LEU A 88 2.10 5.29 8.26
N SER A 89 3.12 6.15 8.12
CA SER A 89 3.08 7.54 8.60
C SER A 89 1.88 8.32 8.06
N LEU A 90 1.64 8.23 6.75
CA LEU A 90 0.52 8.91 6.10
C LEU A 90 -0.84 8.38 6.59
N SER A 91 -0.96 7.07 6.76
CA SER A 91 -2.20 6.44 7.23
C SER A 91 -2.51 6.82 8.67
N VAL A 92 -1.51 6.80 9.56
CA VAL A 92 -1.65 7.26 10.95
C VAL A 92 -2.11 8.72 11.01
N ARG A 93 -1.49 9.61 10.25
CA ARG A 93 -1.90 11.03 10.16
C ARG A 93 -3.31 11.21 9.60
N ARG A 94 -3.76 10.29 8.76
CA ARG A 94 -5.12 10.32 8.22
C ARG A 94 -6.16 9.87 9.26
N TYR A 95 -5.83 8.88 10.08
CA TYR A 95 -6.67 8.46 11.21
C TYR A 95 -6.77 9.57 12.27
N HIS A 96 -5.69 10.28 12.55
CA HIS A 96 -5.74 11.46 13.40
C HIS A 96 -6.65 12.55 12.83
N ASP A 97 -6.76 12.67 11.51
CA ASP A 97 -7.63 13.66 10.87
C ASP A 97 -9.12 13.29 10.90
N THR A 98 -9.48 12.01 11.07
CA THR A 98 -10.88 11.61 11.27
C THR A 98 -11.35 11.75 12.72
N GLY A 99 -10.43 12.03 13.65
CA GLY A 99 -10.69 12.13 15.09
C GLY A 99 -10.36 10.84 15.86
N LEU A 100 -9.80 9.83 15.21
CA LEU A 100 -9.35 8.59 15.85
C LEU A 100 -7.89 8.65 16.27
N SER A 101 -7.50 7.92 17.31
CA SER A 101 -6.09 7.72 17.63
C SER A 101 -5.39 6.89 16.55
N GLY A 102 -4.14 7.21 16.22
CA GLY A 102 -3.32 6.48 15.24
C GLY A 102 -3.10 5.01 15.57
N TRP A 103 -3.23 4.64 16.85
CA TRP A 103 -3.19 3.25 17.31
C TRP A 103 -4.30 2.37 16.74
N TRP A 104 -5.46 2.93 16.37
CA TRP A 104 -6.52 2.16 15.72
C TRP A 104 -6.07 1.62 14.36
N PHE A 105 -5.37 2.46 13.58
CA PHE A 105 -4.78 2.02 12.33
C PHE A 105 -3.75 0.91 12.56
N VAL A 106 -2.82 1.10 13.50
CA VAL A 106 -1.78 0.10 13.78
C VAL A 106 -2.39 -1.23 14.24
N GLY A 107 -3.35 -1.18 15.16
CA GLY A 107 -4.03 -2.38 15.68
C GLY A 107 -4.79 -3.14 14.60
N LEU A 108 -5.62 -2.44 13.81
CA LEU A 108 -6.37 -3.07 12.72
C LEU A 108 -5.43 -3.60 11.62
N TYR A 109 -4.32 -2.92 11.35
CA TYR A 109 -3.35 -3.36 10.35
C TYR A 109 -2.65 -4.64 10.80
N VAL A 110 -2.18 -4.70 12.06
CA VAL A 110 -1.56 -5.89 12.63
C VAL A 110 -2.56 -7.06 12.68
N VAL A 111 -3.80 -6.81 13.08
CA VAL A 111 -4.85 -7.85 13.08
C VAL A 111 -5.08 -8.40 11.68
N ASN A 112 -5.17 -7.54 10.66
CA ASN A 112 -5.32 -7.96 9.28
C ASN A 112 -4.12 -8.81 8.80
N LEU A 113 -2.87 -8.39 9.10
CA LEU A 113 -1.68 -9.18 8.76
C LEU A 113 -1.65 -10.55 9.45
N VAL A 114 -2.03 -10.62 10.73
CA VAL A 114 -2.06 -11.89 11.48
C VAL A 114 -3.12 -12.84 10.93
N ILE A 115 -4.30 -12.33 10.57
CA ILE A 115 -5.36 -13.15 9.96
C ILE A 115 -4.87 -13.75 8.65
N GLU A 116 -4.26 -12.94 7.78
CA GLU A 116 -3.76 -13.38 6.48
C GLU A 116 -2.59 -14.37 6.58
N TRP A 117 -1.73 -14.22 7.60
CA TRP A 117 -0.60 -15.13 7.81
C TRP A 117 -0.99 -16.44 8.51
N ALA A 118 -1.85 -16.38 9.54
CA ALA A 118 -2.12 -17.51 10.43
C ALA A 118 -3.16 -18.50 9.89
N THR A 119 -3.94 -18.13 8.87
CA THR A 119 -5.09 -18.93 8.46
C THR A 119 -5.27 -18.97 6.95
N SER A 120 -5.31 -20.18 6.39
CA SER A 120 -5.65 -20.43 4.99
C SER A 120 -7.09 -20.95 4.91
N GLY A 121 -8.03 -20.10 4.48
CA GLY A 121 -9.42 -20.53 4.30
C GLY A 121 -10.33 -19.37 3.89
N LEU A 122 -11.39 -19.68 3.14
CA LEU A 122 -12.31 -18.69 2.57
C LEU A 122 -12.91 -17.78 3.65
N VAL A 123 -13.31 -18.35 4.80
CA VAL A 123 -13.87 -17.58 5.92
C VAL A 123 -12.90 -16.52 6.42
N TRP A 124 -11.63 -16.88 6.58
CA TRP A 124 -10.60 -15.97 7.07
C TRP A 124 -10.25 -14.89 6.05
N SER A 125 -10.19 -15.24 4.77
CA SER A 125 -10.04 -14.26 3.68
C SER A 125 -11.21 -13.27 3.64
N VAL A 126 -12.44 -13.73 3.89
CA VAL A 126 -13.61 -12.84 3.98
C VAL A 126 -13.50 -11.91 5.18
N ILE A 127 -13.11 -12.41 6.36
CA ILE A 127 -12.90 -11.55 7.56
C ILE A 127 -11.80 -10.51 7.29
N GLY A 128 -10.67 -10.92 6.71
CA GLY A 128 -9.59 -10.01 6.34
C GLY A 128 -10.05 -8.91 5.38
N LEU A 129 -10.86 -9.28 4.38
CA LEU A 129 -11.47 -8.34 3.44
C LEU A 129 -12.45 -7.37 4.13
N LEU A 130 -13.24 -7.84 5.10
CA LEU A 130 -14.12 -6.95 5.87
C LEU A 130 -13.32 -5.92 6.67
N VAL A 131 -12.23 -6.34 7.33
CA VAL A 131 -11.34 -5.43 8.06
C VAL A 131 -10.71 -4.40 7.12
N SER A 132 -10.27 -4.81 5.93
CA SER A 132 -9.69 -3.88 4.95
C SER A 132 -10.72 -2.89 4.38
N ILE A 133 -11.98 -3.32 4.21
CA ILE A 133 -13.09 -2.42 3.86
C ILE A 133 -13.32 -1.39 4.96
N VAL A 134 -13.34 -1.79 6.24
CA VAL A 134 -13.49 -0.85 7.35
C VAL A 134 -12.37 0.18 7.34
N MET A 135 -11.13 -0.27 7.14
CA MET A 135 -9.96 0.62 7.02
C MET A 135 -10.14 1.64 5.88
N LEU A 136 -10.57 1.16 4.71
CA LEU A 136 -10.83 1.99 3.54
C LEU A 136 -11.91 3.03 3.82
N ILE A 137 -13.04 2.64 4.42
CA ILE A 137 -14.13 3.54 4.80
C ILE A 137 -13.60 4.65 5.71
N ILE A 138 -12.80 4.30 6.72
CA ILE A 138 -12.22 5.30 7.63
C ILE A 138 -11.35 6.28 6.86
N THR A 139 -10.53 5.82 5.90
CA THR A 139 -9.72 6.76 5.09
C THR A 139 -10.57 7.71 4.23
N LEU A 140 -11.77 7.27 3.83
CA LEU A 140 -12.74 8.05 3.06
C LEU A 140 -13.53 9.06 3.91
N LEU A 141 -13.66 8.88 5.23
CA LEU A 141 -14.53 9.71 6.09
C LEU A 141 -14.17 11.20 6.15
N PRO A 142 -15.10 12.12 6.47
CA PRO A 142 -14.77 13.53 6.64
C PRO A 142 -13.84 13.81 7.81
N THR A 143 -13.10 14.92 7.71
CA THR A 143 -12.26 15.42 8.80
C THR A 143 -13.14 15.65 10.04
N ASN A 144 -12.69 15.16 11.19
CA ASN A 144 -13.38 15.19 12.48
C ASN A 144 -14.79 14.57 12.49
N HIS A 145 -15.04 13.53 11.68
CA HIS A 145 -16.36 12.89 11.61
C HIS A 145 -16.87 12.42 12.99
N PHE A 146 -16.01 11.73 13.76
CA PHE A 146 -16.40 11.16 15.05
C PHE A 146 -16.57 12.20 16.16
N LEU A 147 -15.82 13.29 16.10
CA LEU A 147 -15.95 14.38 17.09
C LEU A 147 -17.27 15.13 16.91
N LYS A 148 -17.69 15.36 15.67
CA LYS A 148 -18.99 16.00 15.39
C LYS A 148 -20.17 15.18 15.88
N GLN A 149 -20.11 13.86 15.76
CA GLN A 149 -21.15 12.96 16.26
C GLN A 149 -21.20 12.86 17.78
N ALA A 150 -20.09 13.16 18.48
CA ALA A 150 -20.05 13.16 19.94
C ALA A 150 -20.61 14.45 20.56
N GLU A 151 -20.77 15.50 19.76
CA GLU A 151 -21.33 16.80 20.16
C GLU A 151 -22.85 16.91 19.88
N GLU A 152 -23.42 15.96 19.15
CA GLU A 152 -24.87 15.82 18.83
C GLU A 152 -25.58 14.89 19.82
#